data_AF-A0A0K2RM32-F1
#
_entry.id   AF-A0A0K2RM32-F1
#
_cell.length_a   1.000
_cell.length_b   1.000
_cell.length_c   1.000
_cell.angle_alpha   90.00
_cell.angle_beta   90.00
_cell.angle_gamma   90.00
#
_symmetry.space_group_name_H-M   'P 1'
#
loop_
_entity.id
_entity.type
_entity.pdbx_description
1 polymer ?
#
loop_
_entity_poly.entity_id
_entity_poly.type
_entity_poly.pdbx_seq_one_letter_code
_entity_poly.pdbx_strand_id
1 'polypeptide(L)' 'MFADADLEAAAAAAPGGAFDNAGQDCCARSRILVEKSAYDSFLELLEPAVRAVKVGDPADESTVMGP' A
#
# COMPACT_ATOMS: atom_id res chain seq x y z
N MET A 1 -0.85 -4.42 -12.09
CA MET A 1 -2.30 -4.23 -12.02
C MET A 1 -2.78 -3.91 -13.42
N PHE A 2 -3.53 -4.83 -14.02
CA PHE A 2 -4.21 -4.61 -15.30
C PHE A 2 -5.60 -4.04 -15.04
N ALA A 3 -6.22 -3.44 -16.06
CA ALA A 3 -7.52 -2.79 -15.93
C ALA A 3 -8.69 -3.75 -15.66
N ASP A 4 -8.48 -5.05 -15.85
CA ASP A 4 -9.44 -6.12 -15.53
C ASP A 4 -9.24 -6.72 -14.14
N ALA A 5 -8.25 -6.26 -13.38
CA ALA A 5 -8.03 -6.67 -12.00
C ALA A 5 -9.02 -5.97 -11.05
N ASP A 6 -9.22 -6.57 -9.87
CA ASP A 6 -9.89 -5.91 -8.74
C ASP A 6 -8.97 -4.81 -8.19
N LEU A 7 -9.19 -3.57 -8.62
CA LEU A 7 -8.32 -2.43 -8.29
C LEU A 7 -8.49 -2.00 -6.84
N GLU A 8 -9.70 -2.10 -6.29
CA GLU A 8 -10.02 -1.79 -4.90
C GLU A 8 -9.28 -2.73 -3.95
N ALA A 9 -9.37 -4.05 -4.17
CA ALA A 9 -8.64 -5.03 -3.37
C ALA A 9 -7.12 -4.88 -3.53
N ALA A 10 -6.65 -4.62 -4.75
CA ALA A 10 -5.25 -4.39 -5.03
C ALA A 10 -4.69 -3.15 -4.33
N ALA A 11 -5.44 -2.04 -4.33
CA ALA A 11 -5.05 -0.78 -3.69
C ALA A 11 -5.08 -0.89 -2.16
N ALA A 12 -6.08 -1.57 -1.59
CA ALA A 12 -6.17 -1.80 -0.15
C ALA A 12 -5.01 -2.67 0.38
N ALA A 13 -4.57 -3.68 -0.39
CA ALA A 13 -3.48 -4.57 0.02
C ALA A 13 -2.07 -4.00 -0.25
N ALA A 14 -1.95 -3.04 -1.17
CA ALA A 14 -0.66 -2.51 -1.61
C ALA A 14 0.20 -1.90 -0.48
N PRO A 15 -0.34 -1.07 0.44
CA PRO A 15 0.44 -0.52 1.55
C PRO A 15 1.07 -1.59 2.43
N GLY A 16 0.34 -2.67 2.77
CA GLY A 16 0.87 -3.77 3.58
C GLY A 16 2.08 -4.44 2.91
N GLY A 17 2.01 -4.69 1.60
CA GLY A 17 3.13 -5.31 0.88
C GLY A 17 4.37 -4.40 0.72
N ALA A 18 4.25 -3.09 0.97
CA ALA A 18 5.34 -2.12 0.80
C ALA A 18 5.90 -1.59 2.13
N PHE A 19 5.04 -1.43 3.13
CA PHE A 19 5.36 -0.71 4.36
C PHE A 19 5.33 -1.58 5.61
N ASP A 20 4.92 -2.84 5.51
CA ASP A 20 5.04 -3.77 6.64
C ASP A 20 6.51 -3.84 7.10
N ASN A 21 6.71 -3.91 8.42
CA ASN A 21 8.01 -3.72 9.06
C ASN A 21 8.78 -2.45 8.62
N ALA A 22 8.07 -1.36 8.32
CA ALA A 22 8.62 -0.13 7.74
C ALA A 22 9.35 -0.36 6.40
N GLY A 23 8.95 -1.38 5.64
CA GLY A 23 9.62 -1.79 4.40
C GLY A 23 11.00 -2.43 4.63
N GLN A 24 11.35 -2.75 5.89
CA GLN A 24 12.58 -3.46 6.27
C GLN A 24 12.39 -4.98 6.10
N ASP A 25 11.83 -5.36 4.96
CA ASP A 25 11.65 -6.75 4.52
C ASP A 25 12.34 -6.91 3.16
N CYS A 26 13.11 -7.98 2.99
CA CYS A 26 13.76 -8.29 1.71
C CYS A 26 12.75 -8.57 0.61
N CYS A 27 11.52 -8.94 0.97
CA CYS A 27 10.40 -9.15 0.06
C CYS A 27 9.51 -7.90 -0.13
N ALA A 28 9.87 -6.76 0.48
CA ALA A 28 9.09 -5.54 0.35
C ALA A 28 8.91 -5.12 -1.12
N ARG A 29 7.67 -4.82 -1.49
CA ARG A 29 7.34 -4.42 -2.86
C ARG A 29 7.76 -2.98 -3.10
N SER A 30 8.91 -2.83 -3.77
CA SER A 30 9.49 -1.53 -4.12
C SER A 30 8.80 -0.81 -5.28
N ARG A 31 7.99 -1.51 -6.09
CA ARG A 31 7.31 -0.95 -7.27
C ARG A 31 5.94 -1.58 -7.48
N ILE A 32 4.99 -0.77 -7.93
CA ILE A 32 3.69 -1.22 -8.44
C ILE A 32 3.63 -0.81 -9.92
N LEU A 33 3.47 -1.80 -10.81
CA LEU A 33 3.27 -1.56 -12.23
C LEU A 33 1.76 -1.58 -12.52
N VAL A 34 1.26 -0.53 -13.16
CA VAL A 34 -0.16 -0.34 -13.44
C VAL A 34 -0.33 -0.12 -14.94
N GLU A 35 -1.31 -0.79 -15.54
CA GLU A 35 -1.71 -0.55 -16.91
C GLU A 35 -2.18 0.90 -17.06
N LYS A 36 -1.79 1.54 -18.16
CA LYS A 36 -2.04 2.97 -18.39
C LYS A 36 -3.53 3.36 -18.25
N SER A 37 -4.43 2.52 -18.72
CA SER A 37 -5.89 2.71 -18.65
C SER A 37 -6.45 2.66 -17.23
N ALA A 38 -5.75 2.01 -16.29
CA ALA A 38 -6.15 1.84 -14.90
C ALA A 38 -5.40 2.76 -13.93
N TYR A 39 -4.42 3.53 -14.42
CA TYR A 39 -3.48 4.28 -13.57
C TYR A 39 -4.19 5.28 -12.66
N ASP A 40 -5.02 6.15 -13.22
CA ASP A 40 -5.70 7.20 -12.45
C ASP A 40 -6.66 6.60 -11.43
N SER A 41 -7.50 5.64 -11.83
CA SER A 41 -8.43 4.95 -10.93
C SER A 41 -7.71 4.22 -9.80
N PHE A 42 -6.62 3.52 -10.11
CA PHE A 42 -5.83 2.82 -9.09
C PHE A 42 -5.14 3.81 -8.14
N LEU A 43 -4.66 4.95 -8.64
CA LEU A 43 -4.01 5.97 -7.82
C LEU A 43 -5.00 6.64 -6.85
N GLU A 44 -6.21 6.93 -7.31
CA GLU A 44 -7.31 7.47 -6.48
C GLU A 44 -7.68 6.53 -5.32
N LEU A 45 -7.56 5.22 -5.51
CA LEU A 45 -7.79 4.21 -4.48
C LEU A 45 -6.56 4.01 -3.58
N LEU A 46 -5.36 4.05 -4.15
CA LEU A 46 -4.12 3.79 -3.43
C LEU A 46 -3.75 4.93 -2.48
N GLU A 47 -3.87 6.19 -2.91
CA GLU A 47 -3.50 7.35 -2.08
C GLU A 47 -4.15 7.34 -0.69
N PRO A 48 -5.49 7.22 -0.55
CA PRO A 48 -6.11 7.19 0.77
C PRO A 48 -5.69 5.97 1.58
N ALA A 49 -5.50 4.80 0.95
CA ALA A 49 -5.02 3.59 1.64
C ALA A 49 -3.61 3.78 2.23
N VAL A 50 -2.71 4.45 1.48
CA VAL A 50 -1.38 4.83 1.98
C VAL A 50 -1.48 5.84 3.12
N ARG A 51 -2.31 6.88 2.97
CA ARG A 51 -2.49 7.91 4.01
C ARG A 51 -3.10 7.38 5.30
N ALA A 52 -3.83 6.28 5.25
CA ALA A 52 -4.43 5.64 6.41
C ALA A 52 -3.43 4.83 7.26
N VAL A 53 -2.21 4.58 6.76
CA VAL A 53 -1.17 3.87 7.52
C VAL A 53 -0.73 4.73 8.72
N LYS A 54 -1.09 4.29 9.93
CA LYS A 54 -0.73 4.98 11.16
C LYS A 54 0.72 4.66 11.54
N VAL A 55 1.60 5.62 11.37
CA VAL A 55 3.01 5.54 11.79
C VAL A 55 3.15 6.02 13.23
N GLY A 56 3.88 5.30 14.07
CA GLY A 56 3.98 5.67 15.49
C GLY A 56 4.90 4.81 16.33
N ASP A 57 4.73 4.92 17.65
CA ASP A 57 5.46 4.13 18.63
C ASP A 57 5.06 2.64 18.50
N PRO A 58 6.00 1.70 18.33
CA PRO A 58 5.67 0.28 18.24
C PRO A 58 5.02 -0.31 19.51
N ALA A 59 5.06 0.40 20.65
CA ALA A 59 4.36 0.01 21.88
C ALA A 59 2.88 0.46 21.92
N ASP A 60 2.44 1.37 21.03
CA ASP A 60 1.04 1.75 20.88
C ASP A 60 0.30 0.73 20.00
N GLU A 61 -0.71 0.05 20.55
CA GLU A 61 -1.50 -0.98 19.85
C GLU A 61 -2.20 -0.46 18.57
N SER A 62 -2.35 0.85 18.44
CA SER A 62 -2.95 1.47 17.26
C SER A 62 -1.94 1.85 16.18
N THR A 63 -0.63 1.69 16.43
CA THR A 63 0.41 1.86 15.42
C THR A 63 0.36 0.72 14.41
N VAL A 64 0.36 1.05 13.12
CA VAL A 64 0.41 0.10 12.00
C VAL A 64 1.84 -0.06 11.48
N MET A 65 2.66 1.00 11.55
CA MET A 65 4.05 0.99 11.10
C MET A 65 4.97 1.67 12.12
N GLY A 66 6.01 0.96 12.55
CA GLY A 66 7.06 1.51 13.41
C GLY A 66 8.14 2.29 12.65
N PRO A 67 9.21 2.71 13.35
CA PRO A 67 10.40 3.31 12.74
C PRO A 67 11.29 2.30 11.99
#